data_AF-A0A2A5A445-F1
#
_entry.id   AF-A0A2A5A445-F1
#
_cell.length_a   1.000
_cell.length_b   1.000
_cell.length_c   1.000
_cell.angle_alpha   90.00
_cell.angle_beta   90.00
_cell.angle_gamma   90.00
#
_symmetry.space_group_name_H-M   'P 1'
#
loop_
_entity.id
_entity.type
_entity.pdbx_description
1 polymer ?
#
loop_
_entity_poly.entity_id
_entity_poly.type
_entity_poly.pdbx_seq_one_letter_code
_entity_poly.pdbx_strand_id
1 'polypeptide(L)'
;MYRYQHEKWTRTRNRGALRFIIINGVLLWGCSLGLLSWLLNSFLEFQQDPSVSWSELLEMLPILLGCFAVGGILGGTYNYSSFERKYYAHERELAKNGDSQ
;
A
#
# COMPACT_ATOMS: atom_id res chain seq x y z
N MET A 1 2.07 -17.32 17.82
CA MET A 1 2.25 -16.38 16.69
C MET A 1 0.99 -15.55 16.40
N TYR A 2 -0.22 -16.13 16.41
CA TYR A 2 -1.48 -15.44 16.11
C TYR A 2 -1.83 -14.27 17.04
N ARG A 3 -1.66 -14.40 18.38
CA ARG A 3 -1.92 -13.29 19.32
C ARG A 3 -1.11 -12.03 19.01
N TYR A 4 0.15 -12.19 18.60
CA TYR A 4 1.02 -11.06 18.25
C TYR A 4 0.55 -10.32 16.99
N GLN A 5 0.08 -11.04 15.97
CA GLN A 5 -0.48 -10.42 14.77
C GLN A 5 -1.79 -9.69 15.07
N HIS A 6 -2.64 -10.29 15.90
CA HIS A 6 -3.89 -9.69 16.35
C HIS A 6 -3.65 -8.37 17.10
N GLU A 7 -2.75 -8.38 18.09
CA GLU A 7 -2.43 -7.19 18.88
C GLU A 7 -1.80 -6.06 18.05
N LYS A 8 -0.93 -6.41 17.09
CA LYS A 8 -0.40 -5.46 16.09
C LYS A 8 -1.52 -4.85 15.24
N TRP A 9 -2.47 -5.68 14.78
CA TRP A 9 -3.59 -5.19 13.99
C TRP A 9 -4.52 -4.30 14.81
N THR A 10 -4.83 -4.66 16.06
CA THR A 10 -5.63 -3.83 16.97
C THR A 10 -4.98 -2.46 17.19
N ARG A 11 -3.67 -2.39 17.42
CA ARG A 11 -2.94 -1.11 17.49
C ARG A 11 -3.01 -0.31 16.20
N THR A 12 -2.94 -0.98 15.06
CA THR A 12 -3.01 -0.34 13.73
C THR A 12 -4.41 0.23 13.48
N ARG A 13 -5.46 -0.53 13.81
CA ARG A 13 -6.86 -0.10 13.73
C ARG A 13 -7.15 1.08 14.65
N ASN A 14 -6.64 1.08 15.89
CA ASN A 14 -6.79 2.20 16.83
C ASN A 14 -6.18 3.51 16.33
N ARG A 15 -5.19 3.45 15.42
CA ARG A 15 -4.61 4.65 14.79
C ARG A 15 -5.43 5.19 13.61
N GLY A 16 -6.46 4.45 13.17
CA GLY A 16 -7.40 4.84 12.13
C GLY A 16 -7.06 4.29 10.74
N ALA A 17 -8.12 3.94 9.99
CA ALA A 17 -8.02 3.38 8.63
C ALA A 17 -7.33 4.33 7.65
N LEU A 18 -7.63 5.65 7.72
CA LEU A 18 -7.01 6.66 6.86
C LEU A 18 -5.49 6.70 6.99
N ARG A 19 -4.95 6.61 8.21
CA ARG A 19 -3.49 6.57 8.45
C ARG A 19 -2.87 5.33 7.83
N PHE A 20 -3.53 4.19 7.92
CA PHE A 20 -3.05 2.96 7.28
C PHE A 20 -3.02 3.09 5.75
N ILE A 21 -4.08 3.63 5.16
CA ILE A 21 -4.18 3.80 3.70
C ILE A 21 -3.13 4.79 3.20
N ILE A 22 -2.94 5.93 3.87
CA ILE A 22 -1.95 6.93 3.47
C ILE A 22 -0.52 6.38 3.62
N ILE A 23 -0.19 5.76 4.75
CA ILE A 23 1.18 5.30 5.01
C ILE A 23 1.49 4.03 4.21
N ASN A 24 0.67 2.99 4.32
CA ASN A 24 0.97 1.71 3.69
C ASN A 24 0.51 1.62 2.23
N GLY A 25 -0.59 2.30 1.89
CA GLY A 25 -1.11 2.32 0.52
C GLY A 25 -0.42 3.36 -0.35
N VAL A 26 -0.45 4.63 0.06
CA VAL A 26 0.09 5.72 -0.77
C VAL A 26 1.60 5.86 -0.63
N LEU A 27 2.13 6.00 0.58
CA LEU A 27 3.56 6.27 0.80
C LEU A 27 4.44 5.04 0.52
N LEU A 28 4.13 3.89 1.13
CA LEU A 28 4.95 2.69 0.94
C LEU A 28 4.73 2.03 -0.42
N TRP A 29 3.48 1.95 -0.89
CA TRP A 29 3.14 1.28 -2.15
C TRP A 29 3.16 2.27 -3.32
N GLY A 30 2.26 3.24 -3.33
CA GLY A 30 2.11 4.20 -4.44
C GLY A 30 3.40 4.96 -4.77
N CYS A 31 3.94 5.72 -3.83
CA CYS A 31 5.13 6.53 -4.07
C CYS A 31 6.36 5.67 -4.41
N SER A 32 6.59 4.55 -3.71
CA SER A 32 7.73 3.68 -4.01
C SER A 32 7.63 3.06 -5.40
N LEU A 33 6.44 2.58 -5.81
CA LEU A 33 6.22 2.03 -7.16
C LEU A 33 6.29 3.11 -8.23
N GLY A 34 5.73 4.29 -7.97
CA GLY A 34 5.81 5.42 -8.91
C GLY A 34 7.25 5.86 -9.14
N LEU A 35 8.04 5.97 -8.06
CA LEU A 35 9.46 6.31 -8.15
C LEU A 35 10.25 5.22 -8.87
N LEU A 36 9.99 3.94 -8.57
CA LEU A 36 10.65 2.80 -9.22
C LEU A 36 10.30 2.73 -10.71
N SER A 37 9.02 2.92 -11.05
CA SER A 37 8.55 2.94 -12.44
C SER A 37 9.16 4.10 -13.21
N TRP A 38 9.27 5.28 -12.60
CA TRP A 38 9.92 6.43 -13.21
C TRP A 38 11.42 6.18 -13.44
N LEU A 39 12.13 5.61 -12.45
CA LEU A 39 13.53 5.22 -12.58
C LEU A 39 13.73 4.19 -13.71
N LEU A 40 12.84 3.19 -13.78
CA LEU A 40 12.90 2.15 -14.79
C LEU A 40 12.66 2.72 -16.20
N ASN A 41 11.64 3.56 -16.36
CA ASN A 41 11.34 4.21 -17.64
C ASN A 41 12.46 5.16 -18.06
N SER A 42 12.94 6.00 -17.15
CA SER A 42 14.10 6.88 -17.39
C SER A 42 15.33 6.09 -17.84
N PHE A 43 15.59 4.94 -17.21
CA PHE A 43 16.71 4.08 -17.56
C PHE A 43 16.53 3.44 -18.94
N LEU A 44 15.33 2.97 -19.27
CA LEU A 44 15.02 2.37 -20.56
C LEU A 44 15.07 3.39 -21.69
N GLU A 45 14.53 4.59 -21.49
CA GLU A 45 14.57 5.68 -22.47
C GLU A 45 15.99 6.16 -22.71
N PHE A 46 16.80 6.32 -21.67
CA PHE A 46 18.22 6.68 -21.80
C PHE A 46 19.04 5.60 -22.54
N GLN A 47 18.68 4.32 -22.39
CA GLN A 47 19.30 3.23 -23.15
C GLN A 47 18.92 3.26 -24.64
N GLN A 48 17.70 3.66 -24.97
CA GLN A 48 17.20 3.69 -26.34
C GLN A 48 17.65 4.95 -27.09
N ASP A 49 17.58 6.10 -26.44
CA ASP A 49 18.00 7.38 -26.99
C ASP A 49 18.75 8.22 -25.93
N PRO A 50 20.09 8.32 -26.02
CA PRO A 50 20.87 9.10 -25.06
C PRO A 50 20.65 10.62 -25.17
N SER A 51 19.89 11.09 -26.16
CA SER A 51 19.59 12.52 -26.34
C SER A 51 18.38 13.01 -25.54
N VAL A 52 17.66 12.10 -24.86
CA VAL A 52 16.50 12.44 -24.03
C VAL A 52 16.89 13.46 -22.95
N SER A 53 16.14 14.57 -22.92
CA SER A 53 16.36 15.63 -21.95
C SER A 53 15.74 15.26 -20.60
N TRP A 54 16.48 15.48 -19.51
CA TRP A 54 15.98 15.29 -18.14
C TRP A 54 14.70 16.08 -17.84
N SER A 55 14.43 17.17 -18.56
CA SER A 55 13.19 17.94 -18.45
C SER A 55 11.95 17.12 -18.82
N GLU A 56 12.01 16.35 -19.90
CA GLU A 56 10.88 15.53 -20.36
C GLU A 56 10.59 14.39 -19.37
N LEU A 57 11.64 13.77 -18.85
CA LEU A 57 11.55 12.75 -17.79
C LEU A 57 10.92 13.31 -16.51
N LEU A 58 11.28 14.53 -16.13
CA LEU A 58 10.74 15.19 -14.92
C LEU A 58 9.28 15.63 -15.10
N GLU A 59 8.84 15.95 -16.32
CA GLU A 59 7.43 16.28 -16.60
C GLU A 59 6.50 15.06 -16.43
N MET A 60 6.98 13.85 -16.70
CA MET A 60 6.20 12.62 -16.51
C MET A 60 6.09 12.17 -15.05
N LEU A 61 7.05 12.55 -14.20
CA LEU A 61 7.11 12.16 -12.79
C LEU A 61 5.83 12.50 -12.00
N PRO A 62 5.27 13.72 -12.03
CA PRO A 62 4.05 14.05 -11.28
C PRO A 62 2.81 13.28 -11.78
N ILE A 63 2.75 12.95 -13.08
CA ILE A 63 1.64 12.16 -13.66
C ILE A 63 1.71 10.73 -13.12
N LEU A 64 2.90 10.12 -13.17
CA LEU A 64 3.14 8.79 -12.61
C LEU A 64 2.85 8.74 -11.11
N LEU A 65 3.37 9.69 -10.33
CA LEU A 65 3.09 9.78 -8.90
C LEU A 65 1.60 9.95 -8.60
N GLY A 66 0.88 10.76 -9.39
CA GLY A 66 -0.57 10.90 -9.27
C GLY A 66 -1.31 9.58 -9.50
N CYS A 67 -1.01 8.89 -10.61
CA CYS A 67 -1.62 7.59 -10.95
C CYS A 67 -1.33 6.53 -9.88
N PHE A 68 -0.07 6.42 -9.45
CA PHE A 68 0.33 5.47 -8.42
C PHE A 68 -0.18 5.84 -7.03
N ALA A 69 -0.37 7.12 -6.71
CA ALA A 69 -1.02 7.54 -5.46
C ALA A 69 -2.47 7.07 -5.43
N VAL A 70 -3.23 7.24 -6.52
CA VAL A 70 -4.60 6.74 -6.64
C VAL A 70 -4.64 5.20 -6.51
N GLY A 71 -3.74 4.50 -7.22
CA GLY A 71 -3.57 3.06 -7.08
C GLY A 71 -3.24 2.63 -5.64
N GLY A 72 -2.39 3.40 -4.96
CA GLY A 72 -2.03 3.22 -3.56
C GLY A 72 -3.22 3.39 -2.60
N ILE A 73 -4.11 4.36 -2.86
CA ILE A 73 -5.35 4.54 -2.07
C ILE A 73 -6.26 3.31 -2.23
N LEU A 74 -6.48 2.86 -3.47
CA LEU A 74 -7.32 1.70 -3.77
C LEU A 74 -6.75 0.42 -3.16
N GLY A 75 -5.46 0.16 -3.38
CA GLY A 75 -4.75 -0.98 -2.81
C GLY A 75 -4.69 -0.95 -1.28
N GLY A 76 -4.46 0.24 -0.69
CA GLY A 76 -4.50 0.44 0.76
C GLY A 76 -5.87 0.14 1.36
N THR A 77 -6.94 0.59 0.70
CA THR A 77 -8.33 0.33 1.12
C THR A 77 -8.66 -1.15 1.02
N TYR A 78 -8.31 -1.79 -0.09
CA TYR A 78 -8.52 -3.23 -0.30
C TYR A 78 -7.77 -4.06 0.76
N ASN A 79 -6.49 -3.75 1.00
CA ASN A 79 -5.70 -4.43 2.01
C ASN A 79 -6.28 -4.24 3.41
N TYR A 80 -6.67 -3.01 3.77
CA TYR A 80 -7.30 -2.74 5.06
C TYR A 80 -8.56 -3.60 5.26
N SER A 81 -9.44 -3.65 4.26
CA SER A 81 -10.65 -4.48 4.30
C SER A 81 -10.33 -5.98 4.42
N SER A 82 -9.32 -6.46 3.70
CA SER A 82 -8.86 -7.86 3.78
C SER A 82 -8.35 -8.22 5.18
N PHE A 83 -7.54 -7.36 5.79
CA PHE A 83 -7.05 -7.58 7.16
C PHE A 83 -8.18 -7.50 8.19
N GLU A 84 -9.12 -6.58 8.03
CA GLU A 84 -10.28 -6.44 8.91
C GLU A 84 -11.19 -7.68 8.85
N ARG A 85 -11.41 -8.23 7.66
CA ARG A 85 -12.14 -9.51 7.49
C ARG A 85 -11.46 -10.68 8.22
N LYS A 86 -10.12 -10.78 8.12
CA LYS A 86 -9.34 -11.83 8.82
C LYS A 86 -9.43 -11.68 10.34
N TYR A 87 -9.38 -10.44 10.83
CA TYR A 87 -9.54 -10.15 12.25
C TYR A 87 -10.92 -10.62 12.78
N TYR A 88 -12.01 -10.25 12.10
CA TYR A 88 -13.37 -10.66 12.49
C TYR A 88 -13.65 -12.16 12.30
N ALA A 89 -12.98 -12.83 11.37
CA ALA A 89 -13.06 -14.28 11.27
C ALA A 89 -12.48 -14.94 12.53
N HIS A 90 -11.32 -14.45 12.99
CA HIS A 90 -10.66 -14.98 14.19
C HIS A 90 -11.44 -14.72 15.48
N GLU A 91 -12.02 -13.52 15.66
CA GLU A 91 -12.86 -13.26 16.84
C GLU A 91 -14.10 -14.16 16.90
N ARG A 92 -14.69 -14.49 15.74
CA ARG A 92 -15.83 -15.43 15.67
C ARG A 92 -15.44 -16.87 16.03
N GLU A 93 -14.24 -17.31 15.67
CA GLU A 93 -13.72 -18.62 16.07
C GLU A 93 -13.46 -18.68 17.58
N LEU A 94 -12.90 -17.62 18.17
CA LEU A 94 -12.68 -17.54 19.61
C LEU A 94 -13.99 -17.54 20.40
N ALA A 95 -15.01 -16.81 19.94
CA ALA A 95 -16.33 -16.82 20.57
C ALA A 95 -16.97 -18.21 20.56
N LYS A 96 -16.94 -18.91 19.41
CA LYS A 96 -17.47 -20.28 19.30
C LYS A 96 -16.76 -21.28 20.22
N ASN A 97 -15.44 -21.20 20.32
CA ASN A 97 -14.66 -22.10 21.17
C ASN A 97 -14.75 -21.75 22.67
N GLY A 98 -15.00 -20.48 23.01
CA GLY A 98 -15.21 -20.01 24.38
C GLY A 98 -16.57 -20.40 24.97
N ASP A 99 -17.63 -20.44 24.15
CA ASP A 99 -18.96 -20.92 24.56
C ASP A 99 -19.05 -22.46 24.67
N SER A 100 -17.98 -23.17 24.30
CA SER A 100 -17.89 -24.64 24.35
C SER A 100 -17.19 -25.18 25.62
N GLN A 101 -16.84 -24.31 26.57
CA GLN A 101 -16.27 -24.64 27.89
C GLN A 101 -17.21 -24.23 29.01
#